data_AF-Q7VEE7-F1
#
_entry.id   AF-Q7VEE7-F1
#
_cell.length_a   1.000
_cell.length_b   1.000
_cell.length_c   1.000
_cell.angle_alpha   90.00
_cell.angle_beta   90.00
_cell.angle_gamma   90.00
#
_symmetry.space_group_name_H-M   'P 1'
#
loop_
_entity.id
_entity.type
_entity.pdbx_description
1 polymer ?
#
loop_
_entity_poly.entity_id
_entity_poly.type
_entity_poly.pdbx_seq_one_letter_code
_entity_poly.pdbx_strand_id
1 'polypeptide(L)'
;MEDSQRSKGLGAAARVTALASSIMDLHVRIALKEVDREKRRLISGGIFLAIGGILMLFTLLAIQIIIILWMQNAFNWNIETSLLIIALIDITLAGLSLRLGGYLTKGPYLPETLEGLSKSTKAVFGKL
;
A
#
# COMPACT_ATOMS: atom_id res chain seq x y z
N MET A 1 -46.05 30.89 -43.54
CA MET A 1 -46.20 30.05 -42.32
C MET A 1 -44.97 29.15 -42.20
N GLU A 2 -43.79 29.68 -41.87
CA GLU A 2 -42.53 28.89 -41.82
C GLU A 2 -41.61 29.18 -40.61
N ASP A 3 -41.96 30.12 -39.71
CA ASP A 3 -41.08 30.48 -38.58
C ASP A 3 -41.35 29.70 -37.27
N SER A 4 -42.40 28.88 -37.19
CA SER A 4 -42.78 28.17 -35.95
C SER A 4 -42.07 26.82 -35.74
N GLN A 5 -41.44 26.25 -36.76
CA GLN A 5 -40.76 24.95 -36.65
C GLN A 5 -39.29 25.04 -36.19
N ARG A 6 -38.61 26.18 -36.39
CA ARG A 6 -37.18 26.34 -36.07
C ARG A 6 -36.88 26.49 -34.57
N SER A 7 -37.84 26.97 -33.77
CA SER A 7 -37.64 27.20 -32.31
C SER A 7 -37.81 25.94 -31.45
N LYS A 8 -38.53 24.91 -31.92
CA LYS A 8 -38.75 23.66 -31.18
C LYS A 8 -37.52 22.73 -31.17
N GLY A 9 -36.70 22.74 -32.22
CA GLY A 9 -35.49 21.91 -32.32
C GLY A 9 -34.34 22.37 -31.41
N LEU A 10 -34.17 23.69 -31.25
CA LEU A 10 -33.16 24.27 -30.36
C LEU A 10 -33.44 23.98 -28.87
N GLY A 11 -34.71 23.98 -28.46
CA GLY A 11 -35.10 23.64 -27.09
C GLY A 11 -34.91 22.16 -26.75
N ALA A 12 -35.11 21.25 -27.71
CA ALA A 12 -34.86 19.82 -27.52
C ALA A 12 -33.36 19.50 -27.41
N ALA A 13 -32.53 20.09 -28.28
CA ALA A 13 -31.08 19.97 -28.19
C ALA A 13 -30.52 20.57 -26.88
N ALA A 14 -31.03 21.73 -26.45
CA ALA A 14 -30.64 22.33 -25.16
C ALA A 14 -31.01 21.44 -23.96
N ARG A 15 -32.16 20.77 -24.00
CA ARG A 15 -32.57 19.81 -22.94
C ARG A 15 -31.71 18.55 -22.94
N VAL A 16 -31.33 18.04 -24.11
CA VAL A 16 -30.42 16.88 -24.21
C VAL A 16 -29.01 17.23 -23.74
N THR A 17 -28.50 18.41 -24.09
CA THR A 17 -27.20 18.89 -23.59
C THR A 17 -27.23 19.15 -22.07
N ALA A 18 -28.34 19.67 -21.54
CA ALA A 18 -28.53 19.83 -20.10
C ALA A 18 -28.60 18.47 -19.37
N LEU A 19 -29.27 17.48 -19.95
CA LEU A 19 -29.30 16.11 -19.44
C LEU A 19 -27.91 15.44 -19.50
N ALA A 20 -27.17 15.61 -20.59
CA ALA A 20 -25.81 15.10 -20.72
C ALA A 20 -24.86 15.74 -19.69
N SER A 21 -24.97 17.05 -19.47
CA SER A 21 -24.24 17.77 -18.42
C SER A 21 -24.64 17.29 -17.01
N SER A 22 -25.92 17.00 -16.78
CA SER A 22 -26.42 16.50 -15.50
C SER A 22 -25.93 15.07 -15.20
N ILE A 23 -25.90 14.18 -16.20
CA ILE A 23 -25.36 12.82 -16.05
C ILE A 23 -23.85 12.86 -15.80
N MET A 24 -23.12 13.77 -16.46
CA MET A 24 -21.70 13.97 -16.23
C MET A 24 -21.41 14.46 -14.79
N ASP A 25 -22.15 15.47 -14.32
CA ASP A 25 -22.01 15.96 -12.94
C ASP A 25 -22.39 14.88 -11.91
N LEU A 26 -23.37 14.04 -12.21
CA LEU A 26 -23.75 12.91 -11.38
C LEU A 26 -22.65 11.85 -11.29
N HIS A 27 -22.06 11.41 -12.43
CA HIS A 27 -20.97 10.43 -12.43
C HIS A 27 -19.71 10.98 -11.75
N VAL A 28 -19.38 12.26 -11.97
CA VAL A 28 -18.24 12.91 -11.31
C VAL A 28 -18.45 13.00 -9.80
N ARG A 29 -19.65 13.39 -9.34
CA ARG A 29 -19.96 13.42 -7.89
C ARG A 29 -19.96 12.03 -7.26
N ILE A 30 -20.46 11.01 -7.96
CA ILE A 30 -20.39 9.62 -7.50
C ILE A 30 -18.92 9.17 -7.40
N ALA A 31 -18.11 9.44 -8.42
CA ALA A 31 -16.68 9.11 -8.42
C ALA A 31 -15.92 9.79 -7.28
N LEU A 32 -16.16 11.08 -7.03
CA LEU A 32 -15.53 11.81 -5.91
C LEU A 32 -15.95 11.24 -4.55
N LYS A 33 -17.21 10.84 -4.40
CA LYS A 33 -17.73 10.27 -3.16
C LYS A 33 -17.20 8.86 -2.87
N GLU A 34 -16.99 8.05 -3.91
CA GLU A 34 -16.32 6.75 -3.82
C GLU A 34 -14.87 6.93 -3.34
N VAL A 35 -14.14 7.86 -3.96
CA VAL A 35 -12.75 8.19 -3.64
C VAL A 35 -12.60 8.70 -2.20
N ASP A 36 -13.49 9.57 -1.72
CA ASP A 36 -13.44 10.08 -0.34
C ASP A 36 -13.71 8.97 0.71
N ARG A 37 -14.60 8.02 0.39
CA ARG A 37 -14.88 6.88 1.26
C ARG A 37 -13.71 5.89 1.30
N GLU A 38 -13.09 5.63 0.16
CA GLU A 38 -11.89 4.79 0.09
C GLU A 38 -10.68 5.43 0.78
N LYS A 39 -10.51 6.74 0.63
CA LYS A 39 -9.48 7.51 1.33
C LYS A 39 -9.58 7.34 2.85
N ARG A 40 -10.79 7.41 3.43
CA ARG A 40 -10.96 7.19 4.87
C ARG A 40 -10.59 5.78 5.30
N ARG A 41 -11.00 4.75 4.54
CA ARG A 41 -10.65 3.34 4.79
C ARG A 41 -9.14 3.10 4.68
N LEU A 42 -8.49 3.73 3.72
CA LEU A 42 -7.06 3.59 3.47
C LEU A 42 -6.22 4.32 4.52
N ILE A 43 -6.66 5.50 4.98
CA ILE A 43 -6.03 6.21 6.10
C ILE A 43 -6.19 5.39 7.40
N SER A 44 -7.41 4.93 7.72
CA SER A 44 -7.62 4.17 8.95
C SER A 44 -6.93 2.80 8.91
N GLY A 45 -6.97 2.12 7.77
CA GLY A 45 -6.26 0.86 7.55
C GLY A 45 -4.75 1.05 7.62
N GLY A 46 -4.21 2.09 7.00
CA GLY A 46 -2.78 2.42 7.05
C GLY A 46 -2.28 2.74 8.46
N ILE A 47 -3.04 3.54 9.22
CA ILE A 47 -2.70 3.85 10.62
C ILE A 47 -2.74 2.58 11.48
N PHE A 48 -3.78 1.75 11.36
CA PHE A 48 -3.89 0.52 12.12
C PHE A 48 -2.77 -0.47 11.80
N LEU A 49 -2.40 -0.59 10.52
CA LEU A 49 -1.29 -1.44 10.07
C LEU A 49 0.06 -0.89 10.58
N ALA A 50 0.26 0.42 10.57
CA ALA A 50 1.46 1.04 11.13
C ALA A 50 1.58 0.79 12.65
N ILE A 51 0.51 1.01 13.42
CA ILE A 51 0.48 0.75 14.86
C ILE A 51 0.73 -0.73 15.15
N GLY A 52 0.01 -1.62 14.46
CA GLY A 52 0.17 -3.07 14.61
C GLY A 52 1.60 -3.52 14.27
N GLY A 53 2.18 -2.99 13.18
CA GLY A 53 3.56 -3.28 12.78
C GLY A 53 4.59 -2.81 13.80
N ILE A 54 4.43 -1.59 14.33
CA ILE A 54 5.30 -1.07 15.39
C ILE A 54 5.19 -1.94 16.64
N LEU A 55 3.98 -2.24 17.10
CA LEU A 55 3.76 -3.11 18.26
C LEU A 55 4.37 -4.50 18.05
N MET A 56 4.23 -5.07 16.86
CA MET A 56 4.81 -6.37 16.51
C MET A 56 6.35 -6.34 16.56
N LEU A 57 6.99 -5.26 16.14
CA LEU A 57 8.45 -5.07 16.30
C LEU A 57 8.85 -4.98 17.78
N PHE A 58 8.10 -4.23 18.59
CA PHE A 58 8.36 -4.15 20.04
C PHE A 58 8.19 -5.52 20.73
N THR A 59 7.15 -6.28 20.36
CA THR A 59 6.96 -7.64 20.87
C THR A 59 8.11 -8.55 20.48
N LEU A 60 8.59 -8.46 19.24
CA LEU A 60 9.74 -9.25 18.77
C LEU A 60 11.00 -8.94 19.59
N LEU A 61 11.30 -7.65 19.83
CA LEU A 61 12.42 -7.24 20.68
C LEU A 61 12.28 -7.73 22.11
N ALA A 62 11.09 -7.65 22.70
CA ALA A 62 10.83 -8.15 24.05
C ALA A 62 11.08 -9.66 24.15
N ILE A 63 10.64 -10.43 23.15
CA ILE A 63 10.89 -11.88 23.07
C ILE A 63 12.40 -12.17 23.00
N GLN A 64 13.16 -11.44 22.18
CA GLN A 64 14.62 -11.62 22.10
C GLN A 64 15.30 -11.41 23.46
N ILE A 65 14.91 -10.36 24.20
CA ILE A 65 15.45 -10.09 25.54
C ILE A 65 15.13 -11.24 26.50
N ILE A 66 13.88 -11.74 26.49
CA ILE A 66 13.47 -12.87 27.32
C ILE A 66 14.29 -14.13 27.00
N ILE A 67 14.54 -14.40 25.71
CA ILE A 67 15.36 -15.54 25.28
C ILE A 67 16.80 -15.42 25.79
N ILE A 68 17.41 -14.23 25.71
CA ILE A 68 18.77 -13.99 26.26
C ILE A 68 18.81 -14.29 27.75
N LEU A 69 17.87 -13.73 28.50
CA LEU A 69 17.80 -13.91 29.95
C LEU A 69 17.56 -15.39 30.32
N TRP A 70 16.71 -16.08 29.57
CA TRP A 70 16.46 -17.49 29.76
C TRP A 70 17.71 -18.34 29.48
N MET A 71 18.44 -18.05 28.39
CA MET A 71 19.71 -18.73 28.07
C MET A 71 20.77 -18.49 29.15
N GLN A 72 20.87 -17.27 29.66
CA GLN A 72 21.78 -16.93 30.75
C GLN A 72 21.44 -17.74 32.02
N ASN A 73 20.16 -17.79 32.41
CA ASN A 73 19.74 -18.49 33.62
C ASN A 73 19.80 -20.02 33.50
N ALA A 74 19.50 -20.58 32.33
CA ALA A 74 19.47 -22.02 32.12
C ALA A 74 20.86 -22.62 31.88
N PHE A 75 21.75 -21.91 31.19
CA PHE A 75 23.05 -22.43 30.73
C PHE A 75 24.26 -21.75 31.36
N ASN A 76 24.08 -20.72 32.21
CA ASN A 76 25.17 -19.90 32.76
C ASN A 76 26.11 -19.31 31.70
N TRP A 77 25.60 -19.10 30.47
CA TRP A 77 26.39 -18.56 29.38
C TRP A 77 26.68 -17.07 29.58
N ASN A 78 27.88 -16.65 29.20
CA ASN A 78 28.23 -15.24 29.11
C ASN A 78 27.29 -14.52 28.13
N ILE A 79 26.96 -13.28 28.45
CA ILE A 79 26.06 -12.42 27.66
C ILE A 79 26.57 -12.29 26.22
N GLU A 80 27.89 -12.20 26.03
CA GLU A 80 28.54 -12.13 24.72
C GLU A 80 28.19 -13.34 23.84
N THR A 81 28.25 -14.55 24.39
CA THR A 81 27.94 -15.78 23.65
C THR A 81 26.46 -15.85 23.29
N SER A 82 25.56 -15.49 24.21
CA SER A 82 24.12 -15.46 23.96
C SER A 82 23.75 -14.45 22.87
N LEU A 83 24.36 -13.25 22.88
CA LEU A 83 24.18 -12.23 21.85
C LEU A 83 24.68 -12.71 20.49
N LEU A 84 25.85 -13.34 20.42
CA LEU A 84 26.38 -13.87 19.16
C LEU A 84 25.47 -14.94 18.56
N ILE A 85 24.95 -15.85 19.39
CA ILE A 85 24.06 -16.92 18.92
C ILE A 85 22.75 -16.34 18.38
N ILE A 86 22.13 -15.41 19.11
CA ILE A 86 20.88 -14.78 18.65
C ILE A 86 21.12 -13.94 17.39
N ALA A 87 22.22 -13.20 17.31
CA ALA A 87 22.57 -12.45 16.10
C ALA A 87 22.74 -13.36 14.88
N LEU A 88 23.36 -14.54 15.06
CA LEU A 88 23.50 -15.52 14.00
C LEU A 88 22.13 -16.04 13.55
N ILE A 89 21.24 -16.36 14.50
CA ILE A 89 19.86 -16.77 14.22
C ILE A 89 19.11 -15.68 13.47
N ASP A 90 19.14 -14.44 13.95
CA ASP A 90 18.45 -13.30 13.32
C ASP A 90 18.94 -13.03 11.89
N ILE A 91 20.25 -13.12 11.63
CA ILE A 91 20.80 -12.96 10.28
C ILE A 91 20.31 -14.07 9.36
N THR A 92 20.30 -15.32 9.82
CA THR A 92 19.80 -16.44 9.01
C THR A 92 18.30 -16.31 8.74
N LEU A 93 17.52 -15.91 9.74
CA LEU A 93 16.08 -15.70 9.60
C LEU A 93 15.78 -14.50 8.70
N ALA A 94 16.53 -13.41 8.82
CA ALA A 94 16.44 -12.25 7.94
C ALA A 94 16.79 -12.63 6.50
N GLY A 95 17.86 -13.40 6.28
CA GLY A 95 18.23 -13.91 4.97
C GLY A 95 17.14 -14.79 4.34
N LEU A 96 16.53 -15.69 5.13
CA LEU A 96 15.44 -16.53 4.67
C LEU A 96 14.18 -15.71 4.38
N SER A 97 13.82 -14.77 5.26
CA SER A 97 12.69 -13.86 5.09
C SER A 97 12.84 -12.99 3.85
N LEU A 98 14.03 -12.43 3.60
CA LEU A 98 14.33 -11.67 2.39
C LEU A 98 14.25 -12.55 1.14
N ARG A 99 14.70 -13.80 1.21
CA ARG A 99 14.62 -14.74 0.08
C ARG A 99 13.18 -15.16 -0.21
N LEU A 100 12.39 -15.44 0.82
CA LEU A 100 10.96 -15.79 0.70
C LEU A 100 10.13 -14.59 0.26
N GLY A 101 10.34 -13.42 0.87
CA GLY A 101 9.72 -12.16 0.49
C GLY A 101 10.09 -11.78 -0.94
N GLY A 102 11.36 -11.90 -1.31
CA GLY A 102 11.86 -11.69 -2.67
C GLY A 102 11.36 -12.71 -3.69
N TYR A 103 10.96 -13.91 -3.26
CA TYR A 103 10.34 -14.91 -4.13
C TYR A 103 8.84 -14.66 -4.30
N LEU A 104 8.14 -14.30 -3.23
CA LEU A 104 6.71 -13.92 -3.27
C LEU A 104 6.50 -12.64 -4.08
N THR A 105 7.46 -11.71 -4.04
CA THR A 105 7.48 -10.54 -4.92
C THR A 105 8.04 -10.84 -6.31
N LYS A 106 8.29 -12.10 -6.69
CA LYS A 106 8.58 -12.53 -8.08
C LYS A 106 7.38 -13.21 -8.72
N GLY A 107 6.16 -12.76 -8.41
CA GLY A 107 4.98 -13.12 -9.21
C GLY A 107 5.19 -12.75 -10.69
N PRO A 108 4.49 -13.40 -11.64
CA PRO A 108 4.61 -13.13 -13.06
C PRO A 108 4.10 -11.71 -13.37
N TYR A 109 5.00 -10.73 -13.28
CA TYR A 109 4.68 -9.34 -13.59
C TYR A 109 4.37 -9.21 -15.08
N LEU A 110 3.15 -8.75 -15.40
CA LEU A 110 2.83 -8.25 -16.72
C LEU A 110 3.89 -7.21 -17.12
N PRO A 111 4.43 -7.26 -18.35
CA PRO A 111 5.56 -6.43 -18.79
C PRO A 111 5.34 -4.92 -18.60
N GLU A 112 4.10 -4.44 -18.55
CA GLU A 112 3.76 -3.03 -18.26
C GLU A 112 4.12 -2.56 -16.84
N THR A 113 4.24 -3.47 -15.85
CA THR A 113 4.57 -3.10 -14.45
C THR A 113 6.06 -2.98 -14.18
N LEU A 114 6.90 -3.63 -15.00
CA LEU A 114 8.36 -3.49 -14.95
C LEU A 114 8.82 -2.12 -15.45
N GLU A 115 8.15 -1.56 -16.46
CA GLU A 115 8.43 -0.21 -16.96
C GLU A 115 8.03 0.88 -15.96
N GLY A 116 6.90 0.72 -15.26
CA GLY A 116 6.45 1.63 -14.21
C GLY A 116 7.37 1.62 -12.98
N LEU A 117 7.79 0.43 -12.53
CA LEU A 117 8.78 0.29 -11.45
C LEU A 117 10.15 0.86 -11.85
N SER A 118 10.63 0.61 -13.08
CA SER A 118 11.87 1.21 -13.58
C SER A 118 11.82 2.74 -13.55
N LYS A 119 10.71 3.35 -13.97
CA LYS A 119 10.54 4.81 -13.95
C LYS A 119 10.48 5.36 -12.52
N SER A 120 9.77 4.68 -11.62
CA SER A 120 9.63 5.14 -10.23
C SER A 120 10.89 4.91 -9.40
N THR A 121 11.61 3.81 -9.62
CA THR A 121 12.94 3.56 -9.04
C THR A 121 13.96 4.54 -9.60
N LYS A 122 13.95 4.85 -10.89
CA LYS A 122 14.83 5.87 -11.49
C LYS A 122 14.53 7.28 -11.00
N ALA A 123 13.27 7.58 -10.67
CA ALA A 123 12.86 8.86 -10.10
C ALA A 123 13.27 9.01 -8.63
N VAL A 124 13.31 7.93 -7.84
CA VAL A 124 13.71 7.95 -6.43
C VAL A 124 15.23 7.77 -6.24
N PHE A 125 15.86 6.89 -7.03
CA PHE A 125 17.29 6.56 -6.91
C PHE A 125 18.20 7.38 -7.83
N GLY A 126 17.66 8.30 -8.62
CA GLY A 126 18.42 9.34 -9.33
C GLY A 126 19.76 8.87 -9.90
N LYS A 127 19.72 8.04 -10.95
CA LYS A 127 20.89 7.39 -11.59
C LYS A 127 21.70 6.47 -10.66
N LEU A 128 21.57 5.17 -10.89
CA LEU A 128 22.76 4.32 -10.94
C LEU A 128 23.32 4.42 -12.37
#